data_AF-A0A6J3EZ20-F1
#
_entry.id   AF-A0A6J3EZ20-F1
#
_cell.length_a   1.000
_cell.length_b   1.000
_cell.length_c   1.000
_cell.angle_alpha   90.00
_cell.angle_beta   90.00
_cell.angle_gamma   90.00
#
_symmetry.space_group_name_H-M   'P 1'
#
loop_
_entity.id
_entity.type
_entity.pdbx_description
1 polymer ?
#
loop_
_entity_poly.entity_id
_entity_poly.type
_entity_poly.pdbx_seq_one_letter_code
_entity_poly.pdbx_strand_id
1 'polypeptide(L)'
;MWELLEDSLCALFACSTMSAKSAISKEIFAPLDERMLGAVQVKRRTKKKIPFLATGGQGEYLTYICLSVTNKKPTQASITKVKQFEGSTSFVRRSQWMLEQLRQVNGIDPNGDSAEFDLLFENAFDQWVASTASEKCTFFQILHHTCQRYLTDRKPEFINCQSKIMGDAETEPQRVYLSSLK
;
A
#
# COMPACT_ATOMS: atom_id res chain seq x y z
N MET A 1 31.81 33.49 -6.84
CA MET A 1 32.47 32.89 -5.65
C MET A 1 31.62 32.99 -4.38
N TRP A 2 30.50 33.73 -4.38
CA TRP A 2 29.50 33.69 -3.31
C TRP A 2 28.38 32.66 -3.57
N GLU A 3 28.01 32.41 -4.84
CA GLU A 3 26.98 31.43 -5.23
C GLU A 3 27.35 29.96 -4.92
N LEU A 4 28.65 29.62 -4.94
CA LEU A 4 29.10 28.24 -4.66
C LEU A 4 29.02 27.86 -3.17
N LEU A 5 28.87 28.84 -2.27
CA LEU A 5 28.69 28.57 -0.83
C LEU A 5 27.21 28.38 -0.49
N GLU A 6 26.31 29.04 -1.21
CA GLU A 6 24.84 28.87 -1.08
C GLU A 6 24.39 27.53 -1.67
N ASP A 7 24.98 27.07 -2.77
CA ASP A 7 24.70 25.72 -3.31
C ASP A 7 25.16 24.60 -2.36
N SER A 8 26.25 24.82 -1.61
CA SER A 8 26.74 23.86 -0.61
C SER A 8 25.87 23.82 0.65
N LEU A 9 25.32 24.97 1.06
CA LEU A 9 24.36 25.05 2.17
C LEU A 9 22.98 24.51 1.77
N CYS A 10 22.53 24.70 0.53
CA CYS A 10 21.32 24.06 0.00
C CYS A 10 21.47 22.54 -0.12
N ALA A 11 22.66 22.02 -0.45
CA ALA A 11 22.94 20.59 -0.44
C ALA A 11 23.03 20.01 0.98
N LEU A 12 23.49 20.79 1.96
CA LEU A 12 23.52 20.41 3.38
C LEU A 12 22.16 20.55 4.08
N PHE A 13 21.27 21.43 3.60
CA PHE A 13 19.87 21.52 4.04
C PHE A 13 18.94 20.50 3.36
N ALA A 14 19.35 19.91 2.24
CA ALA A 14 18.68 18.78 1.61
C ALA A 14 19.07 17.41 2.22
N CYS A 15 20.02 17.40 3.16
CA CYS A 15 20.40 16.21 3.91
C CYS A 15 19.54 16.08 5.18
N SER A 16 18.53 15.19 5.12
CA SER A 16 17.79 14.61 6.26
C SER A 16 16.39 15.15 6.58
N THR A 17 15.54 15.40 5.59
CA THR A 17 14.13 14.97 5.77
C THR A 17 14.02 13.55 5.23
N MET A 18 14.40 12.56 6.06
CA MET A 18 14.08 11.18 5.72
C MET A 18 12.58 11.09 5.47
N SER A 19 12.16 10.78 4.24
CA SER A 19 10.75 10.52 3.98
C SER A 19 10.31 9.36 4.88
N ALA A 20 9.10 9.41 5.42
CA ALA A 20 8.58 8.36 6.31
C ALA A 20 8.76 6.96 5.68
N LYS A 21 8.66 6.83 4.36
CA LYS A 21 8.89 5.57 3.62
C LYS A 21 10.34 5.06 3.79
N SER A 22 11.33 5.95 3.69
CA SER A 22 12.75 5.59 3.90
C SER A 22 13.02 5.20 5.36
N ALA A 23 12.43 5.92 6.31
CA ALA A 23 12.56 5.61 7.74
C ALA A 23 11.95 4.24 8.07
N ILE A 24 10.72 3.98 7.62
CA ILE A 24 10.05 2.68 7.77
C ILE A 24 10.88 1.56 7.13
N SER A 25 11.43 1.77 5.93
CA SER A 25 12.26 0.76 5.27
C SER A 25 13.48 0.38 6.12
N LYS A 26 14.17 1.36 6.70
CA LYS A 26 15.38 1.13 7.51
C LYS A 26 15.07 0.57 8.90
N GLU A 27 13.98 0.99 9.52
CA GLU A 27 13.66 0.63 10.91
C GLU A 27 12.87 -0.68 11.01
N ILE A 28 11.94 -0.93 10.08
CA ILE A 28 11.00 -2.05 10.17
C ILE A 28 11.37 -3.24 9.28
N PHE A 29 11.93 -2.99 8.09
CA PHE A 29 12.11 -4.03 7.07
C PHE A 29 13.56 -4.49 6.95
N ALA A 30 14.51 -3.56 6.87
CA ALA A 30 15.94 -3.89 6.74
C ALA A 30 16.47 -4.81 7.86
N PRO A 31 16.12 -4.63 9.16
CA PRO A 31 16.61 -5.52 10.22
C PRO A 31 16.10 -6.95 10.13
N LEU A 32 15.03 -7.18 9.36
CA LEU A 32 14.40 -8.49 9.16
C LEU A 32 14.77 -9.14 7.83
N ASP A 33 15.74 -8.55 7.10
CA ASP A 33 16.12 -8.99 5.75
C ASP A 33 14.93 -8.97 4.76
N GLU A 34 14.07 -7.96 4.94
CA GLU A 34 12.96 -7.64 4.06
C GLU A 34 13.26 -6.36 3.26
N ARG A 35 12.85 -6.33 1.99
CA ARG A 35 12.90 -5.16 1.12
C ARG A 35 11.50 -4.60 0.92
N MET A 36 11.27 -3.37 1.38
CA MET A 36 10.01 -2.66 1.13
C MET A 36 9.92 -2.22 -0.34
N LEU A 37 8.85 -2.62 -1.03
CA LEU A 37 8.58 -2.27 -2.42
C LEU A 37 7.76 -0.99 -2.56
N GLY A 38 6.87 -0.73 -1.60
CA GLY A 38 6.02 0.44 -1.60
C GLY A 38 5.33 0.63 -0.26
N ALA A 39 4.90 1.86 0.02
CA ALA A 39 4.11 2.20 1.19
C ALA A 39 3.13 3.33 0.89
N VAL A 40 1.95 3.26 1.49
CA VAL A 40 0.90 4.28 1.43
C VAL A 40 0.48 4.67 2.83
N GLN A 41 0.42 5.97 3.10
CA GLN A 41 -0.14 6.49 4.35
C GLN A 41 -1.66 6.44 4.25
N VAL A 42 -2.31 5.93 5.29
CA VAL A 42 -3.76 5.70 5.32
C VAL A 42 -4.42 6.16 6.61
N LYS A 43 -5.71 6.44 6.52
CA LYS A 43 -6.65 6.58 7.62
C LYS A 43 -7.77 5.56 7.46
N ARG A 44 -8.36 5.11 8.57
CA ARG A 44 -9.46 4.15 8.52
C ARG A 44 -10.71 4.85 7.98
N ARG A 45 -11.37 4.28 6.96
CA ARG A 45 -12.55 4.91 6.34
C ARG A 45 -13.73 5.03 7.28
N THR A 46 -13.96 4.00 8.10
CA THR A 46 -15.01 4.01 9.12
C THR A 46 -14.37 3.88 10.52
N LYS A 47 -14.51 4.94 11.33
CA LYS A 47 -14.44 4.79 12.78
C LYS A 47 -15.77 4.14 13.14
N LYS A 48 -15.83 2.85 13.50
CA LYS A 48 -17.01 2.33 14.23
C LYS A 48 -17.14 3.22 15.46
N LYS A 49 -18.04 4.22 15.41
CA LYS A 49 -18.35 5.08 16.54
C LYS A 49 -19.12 4.18 17.49
N ILE A 50 -18.43 3.52 18.42
CA ILE A 50 -19.09 2.99 19.61
C ILE A 50 -19.23 4.22 20.52
N PRO A 51 -20.41 4.85 20.63
CA PRO A 51 -20.53 6.16 21.28
C PRO A 51 -20.39 6.09 22.80
N PHE A 52 -20.17 4.90 23.37
CA PHE A 52 -20.27 4.68 24.82
C PHE A 52 -19.01 4.13 25.48
N LEU A 53 -18.00 3.75 24.69
CA LEU A 53 -16.68 3.44 25.22
C LEU A 53 -15.75 4.51 24.70
N ALA A 54 -15.48 5.51 25.54
CA ALA A 54 -14.18 6.15 25.53
C ALA A 54 -13.14 5.04 25.79
N THR A 55 -12.82 4.25 24.77
CA THR A 55 -11.61 3.43 24.76
C THR A 55 -10.47 4.44 24.69
N GLY A 56 -10.12 4.98 25.86
CA GLY A 56 -8.84 5.59 26.10
C GLY A 56 -7.79 4.59 25.63
N GLY A 57 -7.08 4.96 24.58
CA GLY A 57 -6.16 4.07 23.89
C GLY A 57 -5.24 4.85 22.96
N GLN A 58 -4.26 5.52 23.59
CA GLN A 58 -2.96 5.96 23.07
C GLN A 58 -2.94 6.81 21.79
N GLY A 59 -3.06 8.14 21.96
CA GLY A 59 -2.55 9.18 21.05
C GLY A 59 -3.11 9.22 19.63
N GLU A 60 -2.95 10.34 18.94
CA GLU A 60 -3.07 10.34 17.48
C GLU A 60 -1.94 9.47 16.91
N TYR A 61 -2.21 8.80 15.79
CA TYR A 61 -1.19 7.98 15.12
C TYR A 61 -1.35 8.05 13.60
N LEU A 62 -0.21 8.03 12.91
CA LEU A 62 -0.16 7.79 11.48
C LEU A 62 -0.17 6.28 11.22
N THR A 63 -0.87 5.86 10.18
CA THR A 63 -0.89 4.45 9.74
C THR A 63 -0.35 4.36 8.33
N TYR A 64 0.47 3.35 8.08
CA TYR A 64 1.02 3.01 6.78
C TYR A 64 0.69 1.57 6.44
N ILE A 65 0.32 1.34 5.18
CA ILE A 65 0.28 -0.01 4.59
C ILE A 65 1.49 -0.13 3.69
N CYS A 66 2.32 -1.14 3.98
CA CYS A 66 3.59 -1.38 3.32
C CYS A 66 3.53 -2.72 2.60
N LEU A 67 4.12 -2.79 1.40
CA LEU A 67 4.35 -4.04 0.68
C LEU A 67 5.85 -4.35 0.75
N SER A 68 6.21 -5.56 1.15
CA SER A 68 7.60 -6.01 1.25
C SER A 68 7.80 -7.41 0.66
N VAL A 69 9.05 -7.73 0.35
CA VAL A 69 9.50 -9.08 0.00
C VAL A 69 10.70 -9.48 0.85
N THR A 70 10.81 -10.77 1.20
CA THR A 70 12.00 -11.31 1.85
C THR A 70 13.15 -11.47 0.86
N ASN A 71 14.39 -11.25 1.29
CA ASN A 71 15.57 -11.56 0.45
C ASN A 71 15.96 -13.05 0.54
N LYS A 72 15.51 -13.75 1.59
CA LYS A 72 15.68 -15.19 1.78
C LYS A 72 14.94 -15.98 0.70
N LYS A 73 15.44 -17.18 0.41
CA LYS A 73 14.78 -18.13 -0.51
C LYS A 73 13.99 -19.18 0.30
N PRO A 74 12.73 -19.50 -0.06
CA PRO A 74 11.95 -18.87 -1.13
C PRO A 74 11.55 -17.43 -0.79
N THR A 75 11.54 -16.54 -1.80
CA THR A 75 11.10 -15.15 -1.63
C THR A 75 9.61 -15.13 -1.32
N GLN A 76 9.23 -14.45 -0.25
CA GLN A 76 7.86 -14.30 0.20
C GLN A 76 7.47 -12.83 0.18
N ALA A 77 6.28 -12.53 -0.33
CA ALA A 77 5.71 -11.19 -0.34
C ALA A 77 4.69 -11.02 0.79
N SER A 78 4.69 -9.86 1.44
CA SER A 78 3.77 -9.56 2.55
C SER A 78 3.26 -8.13 2.52
N ILE A 79 2.04 -7.95 3.02
CA ILE A 79 1.44 -6.64 3.29
C ILE A 79 1.50 -6.41 4.80
N THR A 80 2.15 -5.33 5.21
CA THR A 80 2.40 -5.02 6.61
C THR A 80 1.78 -3.68 6.98
N LYS A 81 1.04 -3.67 8.09
CA LYS A 81 0.49 -2.46 8.70
C LYS A 81 1.46 -1.91 9.73
N VAL A 82 1.90 -0.68 9.54
CA VAL A 82 2.83 0.03 10.41
C VAL A 82 2.13 1.25 10.99
N LYS A 83 2.40 1.56 12.26
CA LYS A 83 1.93 2.79 12.91
C LYS A 83 3.08 3.63 13.43
N GLN A 84 2.92 4.94 13.38
CA GLN A 84 3.77 5.90 14.09
C GLN A 84 2.89 6.67 15.07
N PHE A 85 3.25 6.67 16.35
CA PHE A 85 2.49 7.35 17.39
C PHE A 85 2.94 8.81 17.50
N GLU A 86 2.00 9.72 17.76
CA GLU A 86 2.31 11.12 17.99
C GLU A 86 3.34 11.28 19.11
N GLY A 87 4.32 12.17 18.90
CA GLY A 87 5.46 12.36 19.82
C GLY A 87 6.55 11.28 19.74
N SER A 88 6.34 10.21 18.95
CA SER A 88 7.36 9.18 18.70
C SER A 88 7.93 9.30 17.28
N THR A 89 9.25 9.16 17.18
CA THR A 89 9.94 9.01 15.90
C THR A 89 9.98 7.57 15.42
N SER A 90 9.63 6.61 16.28
CA SER A 90 9.69 5.18 16.00
C SER A 90 8.43 4.65 15.34
N PHE A 91 8.63 3.62 14.52
CA PHE A 91 7.56 2.89 13.85
C PHE A 91 7.28 1.57 14.56
N VAL A 92 6.02 1.14 14.54
CA VAL A 92 5.59 -0.13 15.16
C VAL A 92 4.81 -0.96 14.15
N ARG A 93 5.29 -2.17 13.87
CA ARG A 93 4.56 -3.19 13.09
C ARG A 93 3.35 -3.67 13.91
N ARG A 94 2.14 -3.55 13.36
CA ARG A 94 0.88 -3.90 14.06
C ARG A 94 0.21 -5.15 13.53
N SER A 95 0.28 -5.39 12.23
CA SER A 95 -0.29 -6.58 11.59
C SER A 95 0.50 -6.86 10.32
N GLN A 96 0.53 -8.12 9.91
CA GLN A 96 1.19 -8.56 8.68
C GLN A 96 0.36 -9.69 8.08
N TRP A 97 0.16 -9.63 6.77
CA TRP A 97 -0.56 -10.62 5.98
C TRP A 97 0.34 -11.08 4.85
N MET A 98 0.33 -12.37 4.56
CA MET A 98 1.01 -12.89 3.38
C MET A 98 0.26 -12.40 2.14
N LEU A 99 1.00 -12.07 1.06
CA LEU A 99 0.37 -11.58 -0.16
C LEU A 99 -0.61 -12.63 -0.74
N GLU A 100 -0.34 -13.91 -0.55
CA GLU A 100 -1.20 -15.04 -0.94
C GLU A 100 -2.59 -15.04 -0.26
N GLN A 101 -2.70 -14.38 0.90
CA GLN A 101 -3.97 -14.26 1.62
C GLN A 101 -4.84 -13.15 1.06
N LEU A 102 -4.31 -12.26 0.20
CA LEU A 102 -5.08 -11.21 -0.44
C LEU A 102 -6.03 -11.84 -1.45
N ARG A 103 -7.32 -11.54 -1.30
CA ARG A 103 -8.41 -12.02 -2.17
C ARG A 103 -8.93 -10.95 -3.09
N GLN A 104 -9.05 -9.72 -2.61
CA GLN A 104 -9.59 -8.62 -3.39
C GLN A 104 -8.96 -7.29 -3.02
N VAL A 105 -8.76 -6.44 -4.02
CA VAL A 105 -8.39 -5.03 -3.88
C VAL A 105 -9.52 -4.21 -4.51
N ASN A 106 -10.23 -3.43 -3.71
CA ASN A 106 -11.34 -2.60 -4.20
C ASN A 106 -10.91 -1.13 -4.25
N GLY A 107 -10.81 -0.56 -5.44
CA GLY A 107 -10.48 0.85 -5.67
C GLY A 107 -11.63 1.83 -5.41
N ILE A 108 -12.84 1.31 -5.14
CA ILE A 108 -14.11 2.00 -4.79
C ILE A 108 -14.70 2.83 -5.90
N ASP A 109 -13.91 3.75 -6.43
CA ASP A 109 -14.33 4.65 -7.49
C ASP A 109 -13.36 4.50 -8.68
N PRO A 110 -13.80 3.84 -9.77
CA PRO A 110 -12.98 3.65 -10.95
C PRO A 110 -12.86 4.93 -11.80
N ASN A 111 -13.72 5.94 -11.58
CA ASN A 111 -13.81 7.14 -12.41
C ASN A 111 -13.37 8.42 -11.68
N GLY A 112 -13.29 8.41 -10.35
CA GLY A 112 -12.92 9.57 -9.54
C GLY A 112 -11.51 9.53 -8.95
N ASP A 113 -11.05 10.70 -8.50
CA ASP A 113 -9.83 10.91 -7.69
C ASP A 113 -10.03 10.48 -6.23
N SER A 114 -10.75 9.38 -6.01
CA SER A 114 -10.97 8.86 -4.67
C SER A 114 -9.67 8.30 -4.11
N ALA A 115 -9.29 8.71 -2.90
CA ALA A 115 -8.18 8.12 -2.17
C ALA A 115 -8.60 6.84 -1.40
N GLU A 116 -9.87 6.46 -1.48
CA GLU A 116 -10.41 5.35 -0.72
C GLU A 116 -10.16 3.99 -1.39
N PHE A 117 -9.92 2.96 -0.58
CA PHE A 117 -9.80 1.57 -1.03
C PHE A 117 -10.06 0.57 0.08
N ASP A 118 -10.41 -0.65 -0.30
CA ASP A 118 -10.53 -1.78 0.63
C ASP A 118 -9.61 -2.94 0.24
N LEU A 119 -9.07 -3.61 1.24
CA LEU A 119 -8.30 -4.84 1.10
C LEU A 119 -9.07 -5.98 1.77
N LEU A 120 -9.43 -6.99 0.98
CA LEU A 120 -10.02 -8.22 1.46
C LEU A 120 -8.97 -9.31 1.48
N PHE A 121 -8.72 -9.86 2.65
CA PHE A 121 -7.90 -11.04 2.87
C PHE A 121 -8.80 -12.24 3.21
N GLU A 122 -8.25 -13.44 3.27
CA GLU A 122 -8.98 -14.65 3.68
C GLU A 122 -9.74 -14.49 5.00
N ASN A 123 -9.10 -13.88 6.00
CA ASN A 123 -9.62 -13.77 7.37
C ASN A 123 -9.71 -12.32 7.87
N ALA A 124 -9.52 -11.33 7.00
CA ALA A 124 -9.51 -9.93 7.37
C ALA A 124 -10.09 -9.04 6.27
N PHE A 125 -10.76 -7.97 6.67
CA PHE A 125 -11.29 -6.95 5.76
C PHE A 125 -10.94 -5.58 6.30
N ASP A 126 -10.23 -4.80 5.49
CA ASP A 126 -9.53 -3.59 5.94
C ASP A 126 -9.86 -2.43 4.99
N GLN A 127 -10.56 -1.42 5.52
CA GLN A 127 -11.05 -0.27 4.75
C GLN A 127 -10.24 0.99 5.05
N TRP A 128 -9.68 1.57 4.00
CA TRP A 128 -8.67 2.61 4.09
C TRP A 128 -9.00 3.81 3.20
N VAL A 129 -8.43 4.95 3.58
CA VAL A 129 -8.38 6.20 2.81
C VAL A 129 -6.92 6.61 2.78
N ALA A 130 -6.30 6.59 1.60
CA ALA A 130 -4.94 7.08 1.42
C ALA A 130 -4.85 8.59 1.67
N SER A 131 -3.66 9.11 1.98
CA SER A 131 -3.46 10.56 2.11
C SER A 131 -3.76 11.32 0.81
N THR A 132 -3.47 10.70 -0.35
CA THR A 132 -3.80 11.25 -1.68
C THR A 132 -4.18 10.15 -2.67
N ALA A 133 -4.95 10.50 -3.71
CA ALA A 133 -5.28 9.59 -4.80
C ALA A 133 -4.05 9.11 -5.57
N SER A 134 -3.08 9.99 -5.82
CA SER A 134 -1.83 9.65 -6.51
C SER A 134 -1.00 8.60 -5.75
N GLU A 135 -0.94 8.69 -4.41
CA GLU A 135 -0.27 7.69 -3.59
C GLU A 135 -1.00 6.34 -3.62
N LYS A 136 -2.34 6.35 -3.62
CA LYS A 136 -3.15 5.14 -3.82
C LYS A 136 -2.82 4.48 -5.15
N CYS A 137 -2.84 5.24 -6.24
CA CYS A 137 -2.57 4.73 -7.59
C CYS A 137 -1.17 4.12 -7.69
N THR A 138 -0.15 4.82 -7.18
CA THR A 138 1.23 4.31 -7.15
C THR A 138 1.33 3.00 -6.36
N PHE A 139 0.71 2.94 -5.18
CA PHE A 139 0.73 1.74 -4.35
C PHE A 139 0.01 0.57 -5.04
N PHE A 140 -1.12 0.83 -5.70
CA PHE A 140 -1.89 -0.18 -6.43
C PHE A 140 -1.11 -0.74 -7.61
N GLN A 141 -0.40 0.09 -8.37
CA GLN A 141 0.48 -0.37 -9.43
C GLN A 141 1.53 -1.32 -8.87
N ILE A 142 2.25 -0.92 -7.82
CA ILE A 142 3.29 -1.76 -7.20
C ILE A 142 2.69 -3.08 -6.68
N LEU A 143 1.53 -3.02 -6.02
CA LEU A 143 0.82 -4.18 -5.50
C LEU A 143 0.41 -5.14 -6.63
N HIS A 144 -0.21 -4.63 -7.69
CA HIS A 144 -0.62 -5.42 -8.85
C HIS A 144 0.56 -6.16 -9.47
N HIS A 145 1.65 -5.45 -9.80
CA HIS A 145 2.85 -6.06 -10.38
C HIS A 145 3.47 -7.11 -9.45
N THR A 146 3.44 -6.88 -8.14
CA THR A 146 3.94 -7.85 -7.16
C THR A 146 3.06 -9.09 -7.12
N CYS A 147 1.73 -8.95 -7.15
CA CYS A 147 0.80 -10.07 -7.28
C CYS A 147 1.06 -10.88 -8.55
N GLN A 148 1.23 -10.21 -9.69
CA GLN A 148 1.53 -10.88 -10.97
C GLN A 148 2.85 -11.66 -10.93
N ARG A 149 3.84 -11.16 -10.20
CA ARG A 149 5.19 -11.75 -10.12
C ARG A 149 5.29 -12.91 -9.13
N TYR A 150 4.61 -12.81 -7.98
CA TYR A 150 4.80 -13.74 -6.86
C TYR A 150 3.63 -14.69 -6.63
N LEU A 151 2.46 -14.47 -7.25
CA LEU A 151 1.29 -15.36 -7.13
C LEU A 151 1.05 -16.08 -8.47
N THR A 152 1.16 -17.41 -8.45
CA THR A 152 0.92 -18.26 -9.64
C THR A 152 -0.51 -18.78 -9.71
N ASP A 153 -1.05 -19.23 -8.57
CA ASP A 153 -2.27 -20.04 -8.59
C ASP A 153 -3.53 -19.21 -8.34
N ARG A 154 -3.46 -18.27 -7.39
CA ARG A 154 -4.65 -17.55 -6.91
C ARG A 154 -4.37 -16.06 -6.77
N LYS A 155 -4.51 -15.34 -7.88
CA LYS A 155 -4.33 -13.88 -7.94
C LYS A 155 -5.56 -13.18 -7.34
N PRO A 156 -5.37 -12.08 -6.58
CA PRO A 156 -6.49 -11.31 -6.05
C PRO A 156 -7.22 -10.56 -7.17
N GLU A 157 -8.52 -10.39 -6.99
CA GLU A 157 -9.35 -9.59 -7.90
C GLU A 157 -9.18 -8.11 -7.60
N PHE A 158 -8.82 -7.33 -8.62
CA PHE A 158 -8.80 -5.88 -8.51
C PHE A 158 -10.09 -5.33 -9.15
N ILE A 159 -10.95 -4.72 -8.34
CA ILE A 159 -12.24 -4.19 -8.78
C ILE A 159 -12.32 -2.69 -8.52
N ASN A 160 -13.11 -1.97 -9.32
CA ASN A 160 -13.30 -0.52 -9.20
C ASN A 160 -11.98 0.27 -9.15
N CYS A 161 -10.94 -0.27 -9.78
CA CYS A 161 -9.65 0.38 -9.94
C CYS A 161 -9.67 1.19 -11.24
N GLN A 162 -9.02 2.35 -11.26
CA GLN A 162 -8.83 3.10 -12.50
C GLN A 162 -8.07 2.22 -13.52
N SER A 163 -8.57 2.13 -14.74
CA SER A 163 -8.01 1.28 -15.81
C SER A 163 -6.55 1.62 -16.14
N LYS A 164 -6.14 2.89 -15.96
CA LYS A 164 -4.74 3.33 -16.13
C LYS A 164 -3.73 2.71 -15.15
N ILE A 165 -4.20 2.11 -14.04
CA ILE A 165 -3.34 1.49 -13.01
C ILE A 165 -2.93 0.08 -13.43
N MET A 166 -3.75 -0.61 -14.21
CA MET A 166 -3.61 -2.05 -14.44
C MET A 166 -2.62 -2.40 -15.54
N GLY A 167 -2.26 -1.44 -16.41
CA GLY A 167 -1.44 -1.70 -17.60
C GLY A 167 -2.20 -2.59 -18.57
N ASP A 168 -2.16 -2.26 -19.86
CA ASP A 168 -2.85 -3.01 -20.89
C ASP A 168 -2.30 -4.46 -20.94
N ALA A 169 -3.07 -5.41 -20.41
CA ALA A 169 -2.87 -6.83 -20.65
C ALA A 169 -4.24 -7.53 -20.67
N GLU A 170 -4.73 -7.71 -21.90
CA GLU A 170 -5.75 -8.68 -22.33
C GLU A 170 -7.19 -8.46 -21.86
N THR A 171 -7.88 -7.50 -22.50
CA THR A 171 -9.20 -7.84 -23.05
C THR A 171 -9.02 -8.97 -24.06
N GLU A 172 -9.20 -10.22 -23.62
CA GLU A 172 -9.61 -11.26 -24.54
C GLU A 172 -11.06 -10.94 -24.94
N PRO A 173 -11.37 -10.63 -26.21
CA PRO A 173 -12.74 -10.47 -26.62
C PRO A 173 -13.39 -11.85 -26.53
N GLN A 174 -14.53 -11.94 -25.84
CA GLN A 174 -15.42 -13.11 -25.85
C GLN A 174 -15.65 -13.57 -27.29
N ARG A 175 -14.88 -14.57 -27.73
CA ARG A 175 -15.20 -15.35 -28.92
C ARG A 175 -15.78 -16.66 -28.44
N VAL A 176 -16.99 -16.90 -28.95
CA VAL A 176 -17.75 -18.16 -28.94
C VAL A 176 -18.64 -18.37 -27.71
N TYR A 177 -19.87 -17.84 -27.80
CA TYR A 177 -21.09 -18.66 -27.83
C TYR A 177 -22.22 -17.89 -28.54
N LEU A 178 -22.11 -17.81 -29.87
CA LEU A 178 -23.28 -17.73 -30.76
C LEU A 178 -23.10 -18.79 -31.85
N SER A 179 -23.18 -20.05 -31.44
CA SER A 179 -23.65 -21.12 -32.30
C SER A 179 -25.16 -21.27 -32.07
N SER A 180 -25.98 -20.53 -32.81
CA SER A 180 -27.31 -20.95 -33.28
C SER A 180 -28.06 -19.79 -33.94
N LEU A 181 -28.70 -20.09 -35.08
CA LEU A 181 -29.57 -19.25 -35.93
C LEU A 181 -28.76 -18.36 -36.88
N LYS A 182 -28.66 -18.62 -38.19
CA LYS A 182 -29.46 -19.38 -39.16
C LYS A 182 -28.57 -19.94 -40.27
#